data_AF-A0A7Y6ZIB2-F1
#
_entry.id   AF-A0A7Y6ZIB2-F1
#
_cell.length_a   1.000
_cell.length_b   1.000
_cell.length_c   1.000
_cell.angle_alpha   90.00
_cell.angle_beta   90.00
_cell.angle_gamma   90.00
#
_symmetry.space_group_name_H-M   'P 1'
#
loop_
_entity.id
_entity.type
_entity.pdbx_description
1 polymer ?
#
loop_
_entity_poly.entity_id
_entity_poly.type
_entity_poly.pdbx_seq_one_letter_code
_entity_poly.pdbx_strand_id
1 'polypeptide(L)'
;MNPSQKSSDPKEKKPIQNPPTFVKYIGLSFQLFAIIGAGTWFGWWVQQQSEMKFPVWLLLFSFISVFVAFYQLWLSMKQDR
;
A
#
# COMPACT_ATOMS: atom_id res chain seq x y z
N MET A 1 9.28 27.77 -49.17
CA MET A 1 8.86 27.89 -47.75
C MET A 1 7.35 27.73 -47.69
N ASN A 2 6.70 26.91 -46.88
CA ASN A 2 7.10 25.99 -45.80
C ASN A 2 5.90 25.01 -45.60
N PRO A 3 6.11 23.68 -45.56
CA PRO A 3 5.10 22.72 -45.14
C PRO A 3 5.01 22.71 -43.61
N SER A 4 4.02 23.38 -43.03
CA SER A 4 3.81 23.32 -41.58
C SER A 4 2.38 23.66 -41.23
N GLN A 5 1.49 22.67 -41.29
CA GLN A 5 0.39 22.53 -40.34
C GLN A 5 0.13 21.02 -40.16
N LYS A 6 1.02 20.38 -39.40
CA LYS A 6 0.75 19.10 -38.74
C LYS A 6 -0.27 19.42 -37.64
N SER A 7 -1.56 19.26 -37.95
CA SER A 7 -2.65 19.35 -36.98
C SER A 7 -2.54 18.17 -36.02
N SER A 8 -1.78 18.38 -34.94
CA SER A 8 -1.80 17.56 -33.74
C SER A 8 -3.15 17.76 -33.06
N ASP A 9 -4.09 16.90 -33.42
CA ASP A 9 -5.38 16.74 -32.75
C ASP A 9 -5.14 16.42 -31.26
N PRO A 10 -5.62 17.26 -30.32
CA PRO A 10 -5.52 16.95 -28.91
C PRO A 10 -6.48 15.81 -28.63
N LYS A 11 -5.95 14.58 -28.57
CA LYS A 11 -6.66 13.38 -28.09
C LYS A 11 -7.54 13.75 -26.90
N GLU A 12 -8.83 13.79 -27.18
CA GLU A 12 -9.90 13.95 -26.21
C GLU A 12 -9.71 12.89 -25.11
N LYS A 13 -9.13 13.30 -23.99
CA LYS A 13 -9.06 12.49 -22.78
C LYS A 13 -10.47 12.44 -22.21
N LYS A 14 -11.29 11.52 -22.76
CA LYS A 14 -12.57 11.15 -22.14
C LYS A 14 -12.31 10.89 -20.66
N PRO A 15 -13.04 11.54 -19.73
CA PRO A 15 -12.94 11.19 -18.33
C PRO A 15 -13.30 9.72 -18.24
N ILE A 16 -12.36 8.91 -17.74
CA ILE A 16 -12.56 7.47 -17.53
C ILE A 16 -13.69 7.37 -16.49
N GLN A 17 -14.91 7.26 -17.00
CA GLN A 17 -16.13 7.10 -16.24
C GLN A 17 -15.99 5.82 -15.44
N ASN A 18 -15.67 5.96 -14.16
CA ASN A 18 -15.55 4.90 -13.16
C ASN A 18 -14.52 3.82 -13.54
N PRO A 19 -13.40 3.64 -12.80
CA PRO A 19 -12.57 2.47 -13.03
C PRO A 19 -13.47 1.22 -13.00
N PRO A 20 -13.45 0.36 -14.03
CA PRO A 20 -14.34 -0.78 -14.10
C PRO A 20 -14.23 -1.53 -12.78
N THR A 21 -15.34 -1.86 -12.14
CA THR A 21 -15.36 -2.41 -10.78
C THR A 21 -14.42 -3.62 -10.64
N PHE A 22 -14.26 -4.38 -11.74
CA PHE A 22 -13.26 -5.44 -11.90
C PHE A 22 -11.81 -5.02 -11.61
N VAL A 23 -11.37 -3.87 -12.12
CA VAL A 23 -10.02 -3.32 -11.85
C VAL A 23 -9.85 -2.98 -10.37
N LYS A 24 -10.91 -2.48 -9.72
CA LYS A 24 -10.90 -2.21 -8.27
C LYS A 24 -10.75 -3.50 -7.47
N TYR A 25 -11.45 -4.57 -7.85
CA TYR A 25 -11.32 -5.88 -7.20
C TYR A 25 -9.96 -6.54 -7.46
N ILE A 26 -9.41 -6.44 -8.68
CA ILE A 26 -8.05 -6.91 -8.98
C ILE A 26 -7.04 -6.18 -8.09
N GLY A 27 -7.14 -4.85 -8.00
CA GLY A 27 -6.24 -4.06 -7.14
C GLY A 27 -6.33 -4.45 -5.67
N LEU A 28 -7.55 -4.71 -5.17
CA LEU A 28 -7.78 -5.12 -3.78
C LEU A 28 -7.23 -6.54 -3.51
N SER A 29 -7.43 -7.48 -4.42
CA SER A 29 -6.83 -8.81 -4.35
C SER A 29 -5.30 -8.73 -4.41
N PHE A 30 -4.74 -7.88 -5.28
CA PHE A 30 -3.30 -7.68 -5.39
C PHE A 30 -2.71 -7.07 -4.12
N GLN A 31 -3.43 -6.14 -3.49
CA GLN A 31 -3.08 -5.57 -2.19
C GLN A 31 -3.08 -6.65 -1.09
N LEU A 32 -4.10 -7.51 -1.03
CA LEU A 32 -4.14 -8.64 -0.10
C LEU A 32 -2.99 -9.62 -0.35
N PHE A 33 -2.75 -10.01 -1.60
CA PHE A 33 -1.62 -10.87 -1.96
C PHE A 33 -0.28 -10.23 -1.64
N ALA A 34 -0.13 -8.92 -1.85
CA ALA A 34 1.07 -8.19 -1.49
C ALA A 34 1.27 -8.18 0.03
N ILE A 35 0.23 -7.96 0.83
CA ILE A 35 0.31 -7.97 2.29
C ILE A 35 0.63 -9.37 2.81
N ILE A 36 -0.06 -10.40 2.33
CA ILE A 36 0.14 -11.80 2.74
C ILE A 36 1.52 -12.28 2.28
N GLY A 37 1.87 -12.03 1.02
CA GLY A 37 3.16 -12.38 0.43
C GLY A 37 4.31 -11.67 1.10
N ALA A 38 4.20 -10.35 1.31
CA ALA A 38 5.18 -9.60 2.08
C ALA A 38 5.25 -10.14 3.51
N GLY A 39 4.13 -10.27 4.24
CA GLY A 39 4.11 -10.80 5.61
C GLY A 39 4.68 -12.22 5.72
N THR A 40 4.47 -13.07 4.72
CA THR A 40 4.96 -14.46 4.70
C THR A 40 6.44 -14.53 4.34
N TRP A 41 6.89 -13.79 3.31
CA TRP A 41 8.31 -13.67 2.96
C TRP A 41 9.10 -13.05 4.10
N PHE A 42 8.55 -11.97 4.65
CA PHE A 42 9.08 -11.24 5.78
C PHE A 42 9.16 -12.16 7.01
N GLY A 43 8.09 -12.88 7.33
CA GLY A 43 8.05 -13.89 8.38
C GLY A 43 9.03 -15.06 8.14
N TRP A 44 9.22 -15.50 6.90
CA TRP A 44 10.17 -16.56 6.56
C TRP A 44 11.63 -16.11 6.68
N TRP A 45 11.95 -14.90 6.24
CA TRP A 45 13.27 -14.30 6.42
C TRP A 45 13.61 -14.11 7.91
N VAL A 46 12.62 -13.69 8.69
CA VAL A 46 12.69 -13.63 10.16
C VAL A 46 12.91 -14.99 10.79
N GLN A 47 12.15 -15.99 10.33
CA GLN A 47 12.23 -17.35 10.83
C GLN A 47 13.64 -17.92 10.58
N GLN A 48 14.22 -17.68 9.40
CA GLN A 48 15.59 -18.08 9.07
C GLN A 48 16.64 -17.36 9.93
N GLN A 49 16.45 -16.08 10.21
CA GLN A 49 17.36 -15.35 11.10
C GLN A 49 17.26 -15.83 12.57
N SER A 50 16.19 -16.58 12.90
CA SER A 50 15.86 -17.03 14.25
C SER A 50 15.89 -18.56 14.38
N GLU A 51 17.06 -19.15 14.13
CA GLU A 51 17.42 -20.46 14.72
C GLU A 51 17.48 -20.41 16.26
N MET A 52 17.19 -19.26 16.90
CA MET A 52 17.05 -19.09 18.34
C MET A 52 15.65 -18.58 18.73
N LYS A 53 14.64 -19.48 18.77
CA LYS A 53 13.37 -19.50 19.56
C LYS A 53 12.58 -18.21 19.90
N PHE A 54 12.98 -17.02 19.51
CA PHE A 54 12.44 -15.76 20.00
C PHE A 54 11.89 -14.93 18.83
N PRO A 55 10.57 -14.72 18.75
CA PRO A 55 9.92 -14.08 17.61
C PRO A 55 10.10 -12.55 17.65
N VAL A 56 11.33 -12.07 17.54
CA VAL A 56 11.74 -10.66 17.65
C VAL A 56 11.01 -9.76 16.65
N TRP A 57 10.59 -10.30 15.51
CA TRP A 57 9.87 -9.51 14.51
C TRP A 57 8.37 -9.44 14.73
N LEU A 58 7.75 -10.48 15.27
CA LEU A 58 6.41 -10.33 15.84
C LEU A 58 6.45 -9.34 17.01
N LEU A 59 7.51 -9.36 17.81
CA LEU A 59 7.73 -8.38 18.87
C LEU A 59 7.86 -6.97 18.28
N LEU A 60 8.68 -6.75 17.26
CA LEU A 60 8.87 -5.45 16.61
C LEU A 60 7.58 -4.94 15.97
N PHE A 61 6.86 -5.80 15.24
CA PHE A 61 5.61 -5.44 14.60
C PHE A 61 4.50 -5.15 15.63
N SER A 62 4.43 -5.93 16.70
CA SER A 62 3.58 -5.66 17.86
C SER A 62 3.93 -4.32 18.49
N PHE A 63 5.22 -4.02 18.65
CA PHE A 63 5.69 -2.76 19.22
C PHE A 63 5.31 -1.56 18.35
N ILE A 64 5.51 -1.66 17.03
CA ILE A 64 5.08 -0.64 16.07
C ILE A 64 3.57 -0.46 16.12
N SER A 65 2.79 -1.55 16.17
CA SER A 65 1.33 -1.51 16.28
C SER A 65 0.87 -0.75 17.52
N VAL A 66 1.46 -1.03 18.67
CA VAL A 66 1.19 -0.31 19.93
C VAL A 66 1.55 1.16 19.81
N PHE A 67 2.71 1.49 19.22
CA PHE A 67 3.13 2.87 18.98
C PHE A 67 2.15 3.62 18.07
N VAL A 68 1.70 3.00 16.98
CA VAL A 68 0.73 3.59 16.05
C VAL A 68 -0.62 3.79 16.72
N ALA A 69 -1.09 2.82 17.51
CA ALA A 69 -2.33 2.96 18.27
C ALA A 69 -2.25 4.10 19.29
N PHE A 70 -1.12 4.22 20.00
CA PHE A 70 -0.86 5.34 20.90
C PHE A 70 -0.80 6.67 20.16
N TYR A 71 -0.13 6.73 19.01
CA TYR A 71 -0.04 7.93 18.21
C TYR A 71 -1.41 8.36 17.66
N GLN A 72 -2.21 7.40 17.18
CA GLN A 72 -3.59 7.66 16.78
C GLN A 72 -4.43 8.16 17.95
N LEU A 73 -4.32 7.53 19.13
CA LEU A 73 -5.03 7.96 20.33
C LEU A 73 -4.62 9.39 20.72
N TRP A 74 -3.33 9.68 20.72
CA TRP A 74 -2.80 11.01 21.00
C TRP A 74 -3.32 12.06 20.01
N LEU A 75 -3.32 11.73 18.71
CA LEU A 75 -3.83 12.61 17.67
C LEU A 75 -5.35 12.80 17.80
N SER A 76 -6.10 11.74 18.07
CA SER A 76 -7.54 11.78 18.31
C SER A 76 -7.89 12.66 19.51
N MET A 77 -7.14 12.54 20.61
CA MET A 77 -7.31 13.37 21.80
C MET A 77 -6.99 14.84 21.55
N LYS A 78 -6.07 15.14 20.62
CA LYS A 78 -5.73 16.51 20.24
C LYS A 78 -6.77 17.13 19.29
N GLN A 79 -7.49 16.30 18.54
CA GLN A 79 -8.49 16.75 17.56
C GLN A 79 -9.87 17.02 18.18
N ASP A 80 -10.11 16.54 19.39
CA ASP A 80 -11.35 16.73 20.16
C ASP A 80 -11.33 18.01 21.04
N ARG A 81 -10.46 18.98 20.73
CA ARG A 81 -10.28 20.26 21.45
C ARG A 81 -10.37 21.46 20.52
#